data_AF-A0AAN8F1A4-F1
#
_entry.id   AF-A0AAN8F1A4-F1
#
_cell.length_a   1.000
_cell.length_b   1.000
_cell.length_c   1.000
_cell.angle_alpha   90.00
_cell.angle_beta   90.00
_cell.angle_gamma   90.00
#
_symmetry.space_group_name_H-M   'P 1'
#
loop_
_entity.id
_entity.type
_entity.pdbx_description
1 polymer ?
#
loop_
_entity_poly.entity_id
_entity_poly.type
_entity_poly.pdbx_seq_one_letter_code
_entity_poly.pdbx_strand_id
1 'polypeptide(L)'
;HHSATHFDSDGPVCTQAAALFENTGSRTLAIAGASRFAVIGDQRSECQHNFQLADAAHANRTMFHVSLKMFILLFHWVSTVLKDLAEIEAQAEGKDNGYFFIQWHGMAETSCMASDVFLSAGIHNCSIYEADIPVRRLLTSLIRLAPGMKVSTPREDADCRLIAGTNVFGRYINGVPRENVCNTPAHEKDVMGKFAHVEQKAASRSSISLWTAVIKDAFPVSQASPRHSSVFLISCLYFLFTAFQ
;
A
#
# COMPACT_ATOMS: atom_id res chain seq x y z
N HIS A 1 -0.55 -6.38 -2.53
CA HIS A 1 -0.86 -6.39 -1.09
C HIS A 1 -1.75 -5.20 -0.78
N HIS A 2 -2.76 -5.35 0.08
CA HIS A 2 -3.64 -4.24 0.46
C HIS A 2 -3.39 -3.82 1.90
N SER A 3 -3.52 -2.53 2.17
CA SER A 3 -3.57 -2.03 3.53
C SER A 3 -4.51 -0.84 3.70
N ALA A 4 -5.05 -0.66 4.91
CA ALA A 4 -5.84 0.50 5.31
C ALA A 4 -5.45 0.92 6.74
N THR A 5 -4.98 2.16 6.90
CA THR A 5 -4.35 2.67 8.14
C THR A 5 -5.32 3.43 9.04
N HIS A 6 -6.42 3.93 8.51
CA HIS A 6 -7.35 4.80 9.23
C HIS A 6 -8.70 4.11 9.46
N PHE A 7 -8.77 3.26 10.49
CA PHE A 7 -10.03 2.66 10.90
C PHE A 7 -11.07 3.75 11.24
N ASP A 8 -12.25 3.64 10.64
CA ASP A 8 -13.45 4.47 10.86
C ASP A 8 -13.33 5.98 10.57
N SER A 9 -12.13 6.48 10.27
CA SER A 9 -11.88 7.92 10.06
C SER A 9 -11.72 8.33 8.59
N ASP A 10 -11.53 7.36 7.69
CA ASP A 10 -11.54 7.57 6.23
C ASP A 10 -12.85 7.04 5.58
N GLY A 11 -13.89 6.80 6.39
CA GLY A 11 -15.12 6.14 5.95
C GLY A 11 -14.93 4.62 5.74
N PRO A 12 -15.67 3.97 4.81
CA PRO A 12 -15.67 2.52 4.64
C PRO A 12 -14.42 1.94 3.94
N VAL A 13 -13.27 2.60 4.02
CA VAL A 13 -12.02 2.18 3.35
C VAL A 13 -11.57 0.79 3.81
N CYS A 14 -11.73 0.45 5.09
CA CYS A 14 -11.37 -0.87 5.60
C CYS A 14 -12.21 -1.98 4.94
N THR A 15 -13.53 -1.78 4.82
CA THR A 15 -14.44 -2.72 4.14
C THR A 15 -14.10 -2.82 2.65
N GLN A 16 -13.80 -1.70 1.99
CA GLN A 16 -13.34 -1.70 0.61
C GLN A 16 -12.04 -2.51 0.45
N ALA A 17 -11.03 -2.25 1.28
CA ALA A 17 -9.76 -2.96 1.21
C ALA A 17 -9.93 -4.48 1.38
N ALA A 18 -10.82 -4.91 2.27
CA ALA A 18 -11.17 -6.32 2.46
C ALA A 18 -11.85 -6.92 1.22
N ALA A 19 -12.87 -6.25 0.67
CA ALA A 19 -13.56 -6.72 -0.52
C ALA A 19 -12.63 -6.79 -1.75
N LEU A 20 -11.74 -5.80 -1.92
CA LEU A 20 -10.76 -5.82 -3.00
C LEU A 20 -9.72 -6.91 -2.82
N PHE A 21 -9.29 -7.18 -1.58
CA PHE A 21 -8.40 -8.29 -1.28
C PHE A 21 -8.97 -9.63 -1.76
N GLU A 22 -10.23 -9.92 -1.41
CA GLU A 22 -10.93 -11.13 -1.84
C GLU A 22 -11.14 -11.17 -3.36
N ASN A 23 -11.70 -10.11 -3.92
CA ASN A 23 -12.11 -10.07 -5.33
C ASN A 23 -10.95 -10.13 -6.32
N THR A 24 -9.75 -9.71 -5.90
CA THR A 24 -8.56 -9.65 -6.76
C THR A 24 -7.62 -10.82 -6.57
N GLY A 25 -7.90 -11.73 -5.63
CA GLY A 25 -6.99 -12.82 -5.29
C GLY A 25 -5.66 -12.30 -4.74
N SER A 26 -5.70 -11.16 -4.05
CA SER A 26 -4.50 -10.55 -3.48
C SER A 26 -3.92 -11.40 -2.35
N ARG A 27 -2.62 -11.24 -2.08
CA ARG A 27 -1.89 -12.15 -1.17
C ARG A 27 -1.99 -11.79 0.29
N THR A 28 -2.05 -10.50 0.63
CA THR A 28 -2.18 -10.05 2.02
C THR A 28 -3.08 -8.83 2.13
N LEU A 29 -3.69 -8.71 3.31
CA LEU A 29 -4.46 -7.58 3.77
C LEU A 29 -3.99 -7.20 5.18
N ALA A 30 -3.71 -5.92 5.40
CA ALA A 30 -3.43 -5.37 6.72
C ALA A 30 -4.37 -4.19 7.00
N ILE A 31 -5.15 -4.26 8.07
CA ILE A 31 -6.06 -3.19 8.48
C ILE A 31 -5.69 -2.75 9.89
N ALA A 32 -5.57 -1.45 10.13
CA ALA A 32 -5.41 -0.94 11.48
C ALA A 32 -6.66 -1.27 12.31
N GLY A 33 -6.48 -1.86 13.49
CA GLY A 33 -7.60 -2.24 14.36
C GLY A 33 -8.12 -1.11 15.27
N ALA A 34 -7.51 0.08 15.20
CA ALA A 34 -7.85 1.21 16.05
C ALA A 34 -8.00 2.48 15.20
N SER A 35 -8.95 3.34 15.60
CA SER A 35 -9.07 4.69 15.05
C SER A 35 -7.81 5.50 15.36
N ARG A 36 -7.41 6.40 14.46
CA ARG A 36 -6.27 7.30 14.68
C ARG A 36 -6.47 8.24 15.88
N PHE A 37 -7.71 8.38 16.37
CA PHE A 37 -8.09 9.18 17.52
C PHE A 37 -8.37 8.33 18.78
N ALA A 38 -7.99 7.06 18.80
CA ALA A 38 -8.33 6.14 19.89
C ALA A 38 -7.64 6.46 21.23
N VAL A 39 -6.56 7.24 21.23
CA VAL A 39 -5.83 7.60 22.45
C VAL A 39 -6.36 8.92 23.01
N ILE A 40 -6.86 8.88 24.23
CA ILE A 40 -7.36 10.05 24.95
C ILE A 40 -6.18 10.94 25.38
N GLY A 41 -6.39 12.26 25.34
CA GLY A 41 -5.43 13.25 25.84
C GLY A 41 -4.47 13.81 24.78
N ASP A 42 -4.84 13.74 23.50
CA ASP A 42 -4.08 14.32 22.37
C ASP A 42 -2.60 13.87 22.33
N GLN A 43 -2.36 12.63 22.75
CA GLN A 43 -1.03 12.04 22.76
C GLN A 43 -0.48 11.95 21.33
N ARG A 44 0.69 12.52 21.11
CA ARG A 44 1.32 12.60 19.79
C ARG A 44 2.26 11.42 19.55
N SER A 45 2.42 11.05 18.29
CA SER A 45 3.35 10.01 17.90
C SER A 45 4.80 10.46 18.13
N GLU A 46 5.59 9.64 18.82
CA GLU A 46 7.05 9.83 18.94
C GLU A 46 7.76 9.86 17.58
N CYS A 47 7.27 9.11 16.59
CA CYS A 47 7.84 9.07 15.24
C CYS A 47 7.62 10.38 14.48
N GLN A 48 6.38 10.85 14.39
CA GLN A 48 6.04 12.15 13.79
C GLN A 48 5.07 12.92 14.69
N HIS A 49 5.56 13.94 15.39
CA HIS A 49 4.83 14.62 16.48
C HIS A 49 3.59 15.40 16.01
N ASN A 50 3.48 15.70 14.72
CA ASN A 50 2.28 16.35 14.17
C ASN A 50 1.06 15.41 14.12
N PHE A 51 1.27 14.10 14.26
CA PHE A 51 0.24 13.08 14.15
C PHE A 51 -0.09 12.45 15.50
N GLN A 52 -1.29 11.89 15.60
CA GLN A 52 -1.78 11.21 16.78
C GLN A 52 -1.01 9.91 17.03
N LEU A 53 -0.87 9.50 18.28
CA LEU A 53 -0.15 8.28 18.66
C LEU A 53 -0.74 7.01 18.01
N ALA A 54 -2.07 6.98 17.83
CA ALA A 54 -2.77 5.87 17.18
C ALA A 54 -2.85 5.97 15.65
N ASP A 55 -2.28 7.01 15.03
CA ASP A 55 -2.26 7.14 13.58
C ASP A 55 -1.32 6.09 12.97
N ALA A 56 -1.90 5.01 12.45
CA ALA A 56 -1.15 3.88 11.94
C ALA A 56 -0.40 4.17 10.63
N ALA A 57 -0.60 5.32 9.97
CA ALA A 57 0.21 5.74 8.82
C ALA A 57 1.48 6.49 9.24
N HIS A 58 1.44 7.15 10.40
CA HIS A 58 2.46 8.10 10.85
C HIS A 58 3.21 7.66 12.14
N ALA A 59 2.69 6.67 12.86
CA ALA A 59 3.31 6.06 14.03
C ALA A 59 4.00 4.73 13.71
N ASN A 60 5.27 4.60 14.10
CA ASN A 60 6.08 3.39 13.83
C ASN A 60 5.99 2.30 14.91
N ARG A 61 5.31 2.57 16.03
CA ARG A 61 5.08 1.68 17.18
C ARG A 61 3.61 1.24 17.28
N THR A 62 3.06 0.75 16.17
CA THR A 62 1.71 0.19 16.11
C THR A 62 1.76 -1.28 15.71
N MET A 63 0.78 -2.08 16.16
CA MET A 63 0.66 -3.48 15.72
C MET A 63 0.52 -3.58 14.20
N PHE A 64 -0.11 -2.60 13.57
CA PHE A 64 -0.19 -2.48 12.11
C PHE A 64 1.20 -2.47 11.46
N HIS A 65 2.12 -1.64 11.96
CA HIS A 65 3.50 -1.60 11.46
C HIS A 65 4.29 -2.87 11.76
N VAL A 66 4.07 -3.51 12.90
CA VAL A 66 4.69 -4.80 13.24
C VAL A 66 4.25 -5.88 12.24
N SER A 67 2.96 -5.98 11.96
CA SER A 67 2.41 -6.93 10.99
C SER A 67 2.90 -6.65 9.57
N LEU A 68 2.94 -5.38 9.14
CA LEU A 68 3.47 -5.02 7.82
C LEU A 68 4.95 -5.36 7.65
N LYS A 69 5.78 -5.10 8.67
CA LYS A 69 7.19 -5.50 8.67
C LYS A 69 7.34 -7.01 8.58
N MET A 70 6.53 -7.75 9.35
CA MET A 70 6.52 -9.21 9.30
C MET A 70 6.15 -9.72 7.91
N PHE A 71 5.17 -9.11 7.22
CA PHE A 71 4.84 -9.49 5.85
C PHE A 71 5.99 -9.22 4.88
N ILE A 72 6.65 -8.07 4.97
CA ILE A 72 7.81 -7.79 4.11
C ILE A 72 8.93 -8.79 4.36
N LEU A 73 9.24 -9.09 5.61
CA LEU A 73 10.28 -10.06 5.96
C LEU A 73 9.92 -11.46 5.48
N LEU A 74 8.66 -11.88 5.66
CA LEU A 74 8.19 -13.18 5.19
C LEU A 74 8.24 -13.26 3.66
N PHE A 75 7.75 -12.24 2.95
CA PHE A 75 7.78 -12.21 1.48
C PHE A 75 9.18 -12.10 0.93
N HIS A 76 10.04 -11.29 1.54
CA HIS A 76 11.43 -11.17 1.14
C HIS A 76 12.14 -12.50 1.37
N TRP A 77 12.02 -13.09 2.56
CA TRP A 77 12.63 -14.38 2.88
C TRP A 77 12.13 -15.50 1.97
N VAL A 78 10.80 -15.64 1.79
CA VAL A 78 10.23 -16.64 0.87
C VAL A 78 10.67 -16.37 -0.57
N SER A 79 10.70 -15.12 -1.02
CA SER A 79 11.15 -14.80 -2.38
C SER A 79 12.64 -15.08 -2.55
N THR A 80 13.48 -14.81 -1.56
CA THR A 80 14.91 -15.13 -1.60
C THR A 80 15.11 -16.64 -1.61
N VAL A 81 14.48 -17.39 -0.71
CA VAL A 81 14.57 -18.86 -0.67
C VAL A 81 14.02 -19.48 -1.96
N LEU A 82 12.90 -18.99 -2.48
CA LEU A 82 12.33 -19.48 -3.74
C LEU A 82 13.15 -19.03 -4.95
N LYS A 83 13.82 -17.88 -4.92
CA LYS A 83 14.77 -17.46 -5.96
C LYS A 83 16.01 -18.33 -5.94
N ASP A 84 16.57 -18.63 -4.77
CA ASP A 84 17.72 -19.55 -4.65
C ASP A 84 17.34 -20.95 -5.17
N LEU A 85 16.08 -21.37 -5.00
CA LEU A 85 15.56 -22.62 -5.58
C LEU A 85 15.21 -22.52 -7.08
N ALA A 86 14.79 -21.35 -7.57
CA ALA A 86 14.40 -21.13 -8.98
C ALA A 86 15.55 -20.69 -9.88
N GLU A 87 16.65 -20.17 -9.32
CA GLU A 87 17.94 -19.96 -10.02
C GLU A 87 18.54 -21.28 -10.50
N ILE A 88 18.09 -22.42 -9.95
CA ILE A 88 18.39 -23.75 -10.45
C ILE A 88 17.57 -24.09 -11.72
N GLU A 89 16.48 -23.37 -12.04
CA GLU A 89 15.58 -23.74 -13.16
C GLU A 89 15.43 -22.73 -14.33
N ALA A 90 15.62 -21.40 -14.20
CA ALA A 90 15.62 -20.50 -15.38
C ALA A 90 16.05 -19.05 -15.01
N GLN A 91 16.96 -18.32 -15.67
CA GLN A 91 17.08 -18.00 -17.12
C GLN A 91 15.77 -17.77 -17.89
N ALA A 92 14.66 -17.48 -17.19
CA ALA A 92 13.41 -17.07 -17.81
C ALA A 92 13.28 -15.54 -17.75
N GLU A 93 13.42 -14.96 -18.93
CA GLU A 93 13.37 -13.55 -19.28
C GLU A 93 12.16 -12.79 -18.66
N GLY A 94 12.44 -11.58 -18.16
CA GLY A 94 11.55 -10.42 -18.28
C GLY A 94 10.25 -10.38 -17.47
N LYS A 95 9.99 -11.31 -16.56
CA LYS A 95 8.79 -11.20 -15.69
C LYS A 95 9.04 -10.26 -14.51
N ASP A 96 8.28 -9.17 -14.48
CA ASP A 96 8.08 -8.28 -13.35
C ASP A 96 7.51 -9.06 -12.15
N ASN A 97 8.39 -9.77 -11.45
CA ASN A 97 8.11 -10.59 -10.27
C ASN A 97 8.10 -9.72 -8.99
N GLY A 98 7.81 -8.43 -9.11
CA GLY A 98 7.78 -7.50 -7.98
C GLY A 98 6.49 -7.61 -7.17
N TYR A 99 6.61 -7.70 -5.84
CA TYR A 99 5.49 -7.39 -4.96
C TYR A 99 5.30 -5.87 -4.87
N PHE A 100 4.06 -5.44 -4.65
CA PHE A 100 3.72 -4.04 -4.40
C PHE A 100 2.58 -3.91 -3.38
N PHE A 101 2.51 -2.74 -2.75
CA PHE A 101 1.55 -2.42 -1.71
C PHE A 101 0.63 -1.31 -2.16
N ILE A 102 -0.68 -1.57 -2.13
CA ILE A 102 -1.70 -0.55 -2.26
C ILE A 102 -2.16 -0.19 -0.85
N GLN A 103 -2.02 1.07 -0.46
CA GLN A 103 -2.57 1.59 0.77
C GLN A 103 -3.74 2.51 0.45
N TRP A 104 -4.89 2.15 0.98
CA TRP A 104 -6.16 2.82 0.75
C TRP A 104 -6.41 3.86 1.82
N HIS A 105 -6.81 5.04 1.36
CA HIS A 105 -7.24 6.16 2.17
C HIS A 105 -8.54 6.74 1.61
N GLY A 106 -9.17 7.58 2.42
CA GLY A 106 -10.36 8.33 2.05
C GLY A 106 -10.10 9.81 2.25
N MET A 107 -10.44 10.61 1.24
CA MET A 107 -10.30 12.06 1.32
C MET A 107 -11.66 12.76 1.34
N ALA A 108 -11.69 13.98 1.91
CA ALA A 108 -12.89 14.82 1.90
C ALA A 108 -13.15 15.38 0.48
N GLU A 109 -14.38 15.81 0.21
CA GLU A 109 -14.74 16.45 -1.06
C GLU A 109 -13.96 17.75 -1.32
N THR A 110 -13.54 18.42 -0.25
CA THR A 110 -12.73 19.64 -0.29
C THR A 110 -11.22 19.36 -0.37
N SER A 111 -10.81 18.10 -0.21
CA SER A 111 -9.42 17.68 -0.38
C SER A 111 -9.15 17.42 -1.86
N CYS A 112 -8.05 17.97 -2.37
CA CYS A 112 -7.59 17.76 -3.76
C CYS A 112 -8.72 17.99 -4.78
N MET A 113 -9.25 19.22 -4.81
CA MET A 113 -10.49 19.57 -5.52
C MET A 113 -10.52 19.20 -7.00
N ALA A 114 -9.36 19.12 -7.66
CA ALA A 114 -9.25 18.75 -9.06
C ALA A 114 -9.46 17.25 -9.32
N SER A 115 -9.50 16.42 -8.27
CA SER A 115 -9.32 14.98 -8.35
C SER A 115 -10.39 14.24 -7.54
N ASP A 116 -10.99 13.19 -8.12
CA ASP A 116 -11.87 12.27 -7.41
C ASP A 116 -11.10 11.09 -6.82
N VAL A 117 -9.99 10.74 -7.46
CA VAL A 117 -8.98 9.81 -6.99
C VAL A 117 -7.61 10.44 -7.20
N PHE A 118 -6.78 10.44 -6.17
CA PHE A 118 -5.41 10.90 -6.22
C PHE A 118 -4.47 9.74 -5.88
N LEU A 119 -3.57 9.41 -6.81
CA LEU A 119 -2.65 8.28 -6.72
C LEU A 119 -1.23 8.78 -6.53
N SER A 120 -0.53 8.28 -5.51
CA SER A 120 0.85 8.68 -5.25
C SER A 120 1.75 7.49 -4.96
N ALA A 121 3.02 7.60 -5.35
CA ALA A 121 4.05 6.65 -4.98
C ALA A 121 4.68 6.93 -3.60
N GLY A 122 4.11 7.85 -2.80
CA GLY A 122 4.71 8.27 -1.53
C GLY A 122 5.86 9.28 -1.69
N ILE A 123 5.88 9.98 -2.82
CA ILE A 123 6.89 10.98 -3.18
C ILE A 123 6.25 12.10 -4.01
N HIS A 124 6.82 13.31 -3.92
CA HIS A 124 6.45 14.47 -4.73
C HIS A 124 6.60 14.19 -6.23
N ASN A 125 6.12 15.13 -7.07
CA ASN A 125 6.27 15.07 -8.53
C ASN A 125 7.73 14.82 -8.93
N CYS A 126 7.97 13.68 -9.58
CA CYS A 126 9.28 13.29 -10.07
C CYS A 126 9.14 12.30 -11.24
N SER A 127 10.25 11.85 -11.80
CA SER A 127 10.25 11.03 -13.02
C SER A 127 9.66 9.63 -12.83
N ILE A 128 9.53 9.15 -11.59
CA ILE A 128 8.98 7.81 -11.30
C ILE A 128 7.56 7.61 -11.82
N TYR A 129 6.77 8.69 -11.94
CA TYR A 129 5.39 8.63 -12.44
C TYR A 129 5.31 8.40 -13.96
N GLU A 130 6.42 8.57 -14.68
CA GLU A 130 6.53 8.24 -16.12
C GLU A 130 6.92 6.77 -16.34
N ALA A 131 7.40 6.09 -15.29
CA ALA A 131 7.77 4.68 -15.36
C ALA A 131 6.54 3.76 -15.24
N ASP A 132 6.71 2.51 -15.65
CA ASP A 132 5.69 1.47 -15.51
C ASP A 132 5.62 0.93 -14.08
N ILE A 133 5.09 1.76 -13.17
CA ILE A 133 4.90 1.44 -11.76
C ILE A 133 3.42 1.16 -11.44
N PRO A 134 3.11 0.44 -10.34
CA PRO A 134 1.75 0.21 -9.87
C PRO A 134 0.82 1.43 -9.91
N VAL A 135 1.29 2.61 -9.51
CA VAL A 135 0.50 3.85 -9.56
C VAL A 135 0.12 4.21 -10.99
N ARG A 136 1.05 4.12 -11.94
CA ARG A 136 0.81 4.45 -13.36
C ARG A 136 -0.12 3.44 -14.02
N ARG A 137 0.00 2.14 -13.68
CA ARG A 137 -0.91 1.09 -14.14
C ARG A 137 -2.33 1.34 -13.63
N LEU A 138 -2.50 1.62 -12.33
CA LEU A 138 -3.80 1.99 -11.75
C LEU A 138 -4.41 3.23 -12.41
N LEU A 139 -3.62 4.28 -12.60
CA LEU A 139 -4.06 5.51 -13.29
C LEU A 139 -4.59 5.20 -14.69
N THR A 140 -3.82 4.46 -15.48
CA THR A 140 -4.18 4.10 -16.85
C THR A 140 -5.47 3.27 -16.89
N SER A 141 -5.61 2.29 -16.00
CA SER A 141 -6.81 1.47 -15.89
C SER A 141 -8.04 2.28 -15.46
N LEU A 142 -7.88 3.21 -14.51
CA LEU A 142 -8.97 4.10 -14.07
C LEU A 142 -9.45 5.02 -15.18
N ILE A 143 -8.54 5.70 -15.89
CA ILE A 143 -8.89 6.59 -17.01
C ILE A 143 -9.69 5.83 -18.07
N ARG A 144 -9.30 4.58 -18.34
CA ARG A 144 -9.95 3.73 -19.35
C ARG A 144 -11.31 3.20 -18.91
N LEU A 145 -11.43 2.76 -17.65
CA LEU A 145 -12.64 2.10 -17.14
C LEU A 145 -13.65 3.06 -16.49
N ALA A 146 -13.24 4.28 -16.16
CA ALA A 146 -14.07 5.31 -15.55
C ALA A 146 -13.81 6.68 -16.18
N PRO A 147 -14.15 6.90 -17.47
CA PRO A 147 -13.81 8.13 -18.20
C PRO A 147 -14.43 9.42 -17.63
N GLY A 148 -15.46 9.30 -16.77
CA GLY A 148 -16.05 10.45 -16.07
C GLY A 148 -15.40 10.78 -14.73
N MET A 149 -14.47 9.96 -14.23
CA MET A 149 -13.81 10.14 -12.94
C MET A 149 -12.50 10.91 -13.13
N LYS A 150 -12.32 12.00 -12.36
CA LYS A 150 -11.05 12.75 -12.39
C LYS A 150 -10.00 11.99 -11.58
N VAL A 151 -8.96 11.52 -12.24
CA VAL A 151 -7.88 10.78 -11.60
C VAL A 151 -6.55 11.46 -11.92
N SER A 152 -5.72 11.63 -10.90
CA SER A 152 -4.45 12.33 -11.02
C SER A 152 -3.38 11.69 -10.14
N THR A 153 -2.14 12.08 -10.41
CA THR A 153 -0.98 11.86 -9.56
C THR A 153 -0.35 13.21 -9.22
N PRO A 154 0.72 13.26 -8.40
CA PRO A 154 1.49 14.51 -8.24
C PRO A 154 2.02 15.11 -9.54
N ARG A 155 2.04 14.35 -10.64
CA ARG A 155 2.41 14.83 -11.97
C ARG A 155 1.33 15.73 -12.57
N GLU A 156 0.05 15.36 -12.43
CA GLU A 156 -1.09 16.06 -13.00
C GLU A 156 -1.74 17.08 -12.04
N ASP A 157 -1.73 16.82 -10.73
CA ASP A 157 -2.29 17.69 -9.70
C ASP A 157 -1.20 18.02 -8.65
N ALA A 158 -0.44 19.08 -8.90
CA ALA A 158 0.65 19.53 -8.03
C ALA A 158 0.15 20.25 -6.76
N ASP A 159 -1.11 20.67 -6.73
CA ASP A 159 -1.72 21.38 -5.60
C ASP A 159 -2.21 20.41 -4.51
N CYS A 160 -2.58 19.18 -4.90
CA CYS A 160 -2.91 18.14 -3.95
C CYS A 160 -1.72 17.75 -3.05
N ARG A 161 -1.92 17.87 -1.73
CA ARG A 161 -0.88 17.59 -0.72
C ARG A 161 -0.93 16.17 -0.15
N LEU A 162 -1.93 15.37 -0.52
CA LEU A 162 -2.13 14.01 0.00
C LEU A 162 -1.25 12.97 -0.71
N ILE A 163 0.04 13.28 -0.80
CA ILE A 163 1.06 12.50 -1.53
C ILE A 163 1.69 11.37 -0.69
N ALA A 164 1.26 11.19 0.56
CA ALA A 164 1.86 10.23 1.51
C ALA A 164 3.38 10.38 1.74
N GLY A 165 3.96 11.56 1.54
CA GLY A 165 5.40 11.80 1.77
C GLY A 165 5.83 11.69 3.23
N THR A 166 4.86 11.73 4.16
CA THR A 166 5.05 11.48 5.60
C THR A 166 4.72 10.06 6.02
N ASN A 167 4.17 9.23 5.13
CA ASN A 167 3.77 7.88 5.48
C ASN A 167 4.99 7.02 5.85
N VAL A 168 5.02 6.52 7.07
CA VAL A 168 6.17 5.76 7.60
C VAL A 168 6.38 4.47 6.82
N PHE A 169 5.30 3.76 6.50
CA PHE A 169 5.40 2.54 5.71
C PHE A 169 5.84 2.83 4.27
N GLY A 170 5.25 3.85 3.64
CA GLY A 170 5.62 4.29 2.29
C GLY A 170 7.10 4.66 2.18
N ARG A 171 7.63 5.43 3.14
CA ARG A 171 9.07 5.76 3.22
C ARG A 171 9.96 4.53 3.30
N TYR A 172 9.58 3.55 4.14
CA TYR A 172 10.33 2.30 4.26
C TYR A 172 10.35 1.51 2.95
N ILE A 173 9.21 1.39 2.26
CA ILE A 173 9.13 0.75 0.94
C ILE A 173 9.97 1.49 -0.11
N ASN A 174 10.05 2.81 0.02
CA ASN A 174 10.81 3.70 -0.85
C ASN A 174 12.28 3.88 -0.41
N GLY A 175 12.85 2.89 0.29
CA GLY A 175 14.29 2.80 0.54
C GLY A 175 14.81 3.56 1.75
N VAL A 176 13.95 4.23 2.53
CA VAL A 176 14.40 4.90 3.76
C VAL A 176 14.75 3.85 4.83
N PRO A 177 15.96 3.88 5.43
CA PRO A 177 16.34 2.94 6.48
C PRO A 177 15.40 2.98 7.68
N ARG A 178 15.20 1.84 8.33
CA ARG A 178 14.20 1.66 9.41
C ARG A 178 14.44 2.61 10.59
N GLU A 179 15.69 2.86 10.92
CA GLU A 179 16.14 3.75 11.99
C GLU A 179 15.85 5.23 11.68
N ASN A 180 15.71 5.59 10.40
CA ASN A 180 15.58 6.97 9.94
C ASN A 180 14.16 7.30 9.40
N VAL A 181 13.31 6.28 9.21
CA VAL A 181 11.99 6.39 8.56
C VAL A 181 11.06 7.47 9.13
N CYS A 182 11.20 7.79 10.41
CA CYS A 182 10.39 8.80 11.08
C CYS A 182 10.68 10.22 10.58
N ASN A 183 11.94 10.52 10.29
CA ASN A 183 12.43 11.88 10.07
C ASN A 183 12.98 12.11 8.65
N THR A 184 13.26 11.04 7.92
CA THR A 184 13.87 11.14 6.58
C THR A 184 12.80 10.91 5.50
N PRO A 185 12.58 11.87 4.60
CA PRO A 185 11.73 11.66 3.42
C PRO A 185 12.40 10.69 2.45
N ALA A 186 11.61 10.05 1.58
CA ALA A 186 12.15 9.26 0.50
C ALA A 186 12.78 10.17 -0.59
N HIS A 187 13.89 9.73 -1.17
CA HIS A 187 14.54 10.41 -2.29
C HIS A 187 14.25 9.67 -3.60
N GLU A 188 14.08 10.42 -4.69
CA GLU A 188 13.72 9.87 -6.01
C GLU A 188 14.61 8.70 -6.45
N LYS A 189 15.93 8.82 -6.24
CA LYS A 189 16.92 7.79 -6.59
C LYS A 189 16.70 6.43 -5.89
N ASP A 190 15.98 6.43 -4.75
CA ASP A 190 15.75 5.24 -3.92
C ASP A 190 14.32 4.69 -4.12
N VAL A 191 13.44 5.42 -4.81
CA VAL A 191 12.04 5.02 -5.03
C VAL A 191 11.94 3.97 -6.15
N MET A 192 11.53 2.77 -5.77
CA MET A 192 11.27 1.66 -6.70
C MET A 192 9.85 1.63 -7.27
N GLY A 193 8.95 2.52 -6.81
CA GLY A 193 7.55 2.55 -7.24
C GLY A 193 6.67 1.42 -6.67
N LYS A 194 7.13 0.69 -5.65
CA LYS A 194 6.41 -0.46 -5.05
C LYS A 194 5.29 -0.07 -4.08
N PHE A 195 5.18 1.20 -3.73
CA PHE A 195 4.13 1.73 -2.88
C PHE A 195 3.14 2.52 -3.74
N ALA A 196 1.86 2.17 -3.66
CA ALA A 196 0.75 2.89 -4.28
C ALA A 196 -0.18 3.38 -3.17
N HIS A 197 -0.16 4.68 -2.92
CA HIS A 197 -1.07 5.38 -2.05
C HIS A 197 -2.29 5.83 -2.84
N VAL A 198 -3.49 5.52 -2.36
CA VAL A 198 -4.75 5.86 -3.03
C VAL A 198 -5.61 6.71 -2.10
N GLU A 199 -5.80 7.96 -2.47
CA GLU A 199 -6.76 8.88 -1.86
C GLU A 199 -7.98 8.97 -2.75
N GLN A 200 -9.18 8.90 -2.18
CA GLN A 200 -10.41 8.79 -2.96
C GLN A 200 -11.60 9.41 -2.23
N LYS A 201 -12.44 10.07 -3.01
CA LYS A 201 -13.74 10.60 -2.56
C LYS A 201 -14.74 9.49 -2.33
N ALA A 202 -15.84 9.83 -1.65
CA ALA A 202 -16.86 8.87 -1.26
C ALA A 202 -17.46 8.11 -2.45
N ALA A 203 -17.71 8.80 -3.57
CA ALA A 203 -18.28 8.19 -4.78
C ALA A 203 -17.36 7.09 -5.35
N SER A 204 -16.07 7.36 -5.52
CA SER A 204 -15.10 6.36 -5.99
C SER A 204 -14.96 5.19 -5.01
N ARG A 205 -14.84 5.50 -3.71
CA ARG A 205 -14.70 4.50 -2.64
C ARG A 205 -15.86 3.51 -2.56
N SER A 206 -17.07 3.97 -2.83
CA SER A 206 -18.27 3.12 -2.81
C SER A 206 -18.33 2.12 -3.97
N SER A 207 -17.52 2.30 -5.02
CA SER A 207 -17.57 1.49 -6.24
C SER A 207 -16.59 0.31 -6.20
N ILE A 208 -16.90 -0.70 -5.40
CA ILE A 208 -16.07 -1.92 -5.25
C ILE A 208 -15.89 -2.66 -6.58
N SER A 209 -16.93 -2.72 -7.41
CA SER A 209 -16.88 -3.38 -8.71
C SER A 209 -15.93 -2.68 -9.67
N LEU A 210 -15.95 -1.35 -9.72
CA LEU A 210 -15.01 -0.56 -10.51
C LEU A 210 -13.58 -0.80 -10.05
N TRP A 211 -13.30 -0.66 -8.75
CA TRP A 211 -11.95 -0.88 -8.22
C TRP A 211 -11.45 -2.31 -8.45
N THR A 212 -12.34 -3.30 -8.36
CA THR A 212 -12.01 -4.70 -8.71
C THR A 212 -11.59 -4.81 -10.17
N ALA A 213 -12.34 -4.19 -11.10
CA ALA A 213 -12.01 -4.20 -12.52
C ALA A 213 -10.70 -3.47 -12.82
N VAL A 214 -10.49 -2.30 -12.19
CA VAL A 214 -9.25 -1.52 -12.30
C VAL A 214 -8.04 -2.32 -11.86
N ILE A 215 -8.10 -2.99 -10.70
CA ILE A 215 -6.96 -3.78 -10.20
C ILE A 215 -6.68 -4.98 -11.10
N LYS A 216 -7.72 -5.70 -11.54
CA LYS A 216 -7.56 -6.85 -12.45
C LYS A 216 -6.98 -6.45 -13.80
N ASP A 217 -7.34 -5.26 -14.27
CA ASP A 217 -6.81 -4.72 -15.51
C ASP A 217 -5.37 -4.23 -15.38
N ALA A 218 -5.07 -3.49 -14.31
CA ALA A 218 -3.73 -2.97 -14.03
C ALA A 218 -2.73 -4.11 -13.74
N PHE A 219 -3.22 -5.21 -13.17
CA PHE A 219 -2.41 -6.35 -12.74
C PHE A 219 -3.06 -7.67 -13.18
N PRO A 220 -3.03 -7.98 -14.48
CA PRO A 220 -3.62 -9.21 -14.99
C PRO A 220 -2.89 -10.40 -14.37
N VAL A 221 -3.62 -11.21 -13.60
CA VAL A 221 -3.10 -12.49 -13.13
C VAL A 221 -2.96 -13.37 -14.37
N SER A 222 -1.71 -13.66 -14.77
CA SER A 222 -1.46 -14.70 -15.76
C SER A 222 -2.19 -15.95 -15.29
N GLN A 223 -3.17 -16.42 -16.06
CA GLN A 223 -3.79 -17.71 -15.78
C GLN A 223 -2.69 -18.75 -15.88
N ALA A 224 -2.09 -19.11 -14.74
CA ALA A 224 -1.20 -20.24 -14.69
C ALA A 224 -2.05 -21.44 -15.11
N SER A 225 -1.65 -22.12 -16.19
CA SER A 225 -2.18 -23.46 -16.49
C SER A 225 -2.18 -24.26 -15.19
N PRO A 226 -3.23 -25.05 -14.89
CA PRO A 226 -3.34 -25.76 -13.64
C PRO A 226 -2.13 -26.68 -13.51
N ARG A 227 -1.13 -26.28 -12.72
CA ARG A 227 0.03 -27.11 -12.40
C ARG A 227 -0.05 -27.47 -10.92
N HIS A 228 0.02 -28.78 -10.75
CA HIS A 228 -0.17 -29.58 -9.58
C HIS A 228 0.65 -29.16 -8.35
N SER A 229 0.11 -29.58 -7.20
CA SER A 229 0.75 -29.70 -5.88
C SER A 229 0.97 -28.40 -5.11
N SER A 230 -0.08 -27.98 -4.40
CA SER A 230 0.03 -27.10 -3.24
C SER A 230 0.94 -27.75 -2.19
N VAL A 231 2.19 -27.34 -2.12
CA VAL A 231 3.00 -27.54 -0.91
C VAL A 231 2.49 -26.53 0.11
N PHE A 232 1.63 -26.98 1.02
CA PHE A 232 1.25 -26.22 2.20
C PHE A 232 2.42 -26.24 3.18
N LEU A 233 3.22 -25.16 3.19
CA LEU A 233 4.16 -24.90 4.27
C LEU A 233 3.37 -24.29 5.44
N ILE A 234 2.97 -25.15 6.39
CA ILE A 234 2.42 -24.73 7.68
C ILE A 234 3.60 -24.31 8.55
N SER A 235 3.93 -23.01 8.54
CA SER A 235 4.80 -22.44 9.57
C SER A 235 3.97 -22.17 10.82
N CYS A 236 3.98 -23.09 11.78
CA CYS A 236 3.52 -22.85 13.13
C CYS A 236 4.46 -21.87 13.83
N LEU A 237 4.15 -20.58 13.79
CA LEU A 237 4.82 -19.56 14.60
C LEU A 237 4.19 -19.54 15.99
N TYR A 238 4.89 -20.12 16.97
CA TYR A 238 4.58 -19.96 18.38
C TYR A 238 4.78 -18.49 18.78
N PHE A 239 3.68 -17.79 19.07
CA PHE A 239 3.72 -16.51 19.77
C PHE A 239 3.99 -16.77 21.26
N LEU A 240 5.26 -16.75 21.66
CA LEU A 240 5.62 -16.52 23.06
C LEU A 240 5.40 -15.03 23.34
N PHE A 241 4.21 -14.71 23.85
CA PHE A 241 3.97 -13.45 24.55
C PHE A 241 4.81 -13.45 25.83
N THR A 242 6.04 -12.95 25.78
CA THR A 242 6.66 -12.42 26.99
C THR A 242 6.06 -11.06 27.23
N ALA A 243 5.11 -11.03 28.17
CA ALA A 243 4.59 -9.81 28.76
C ALA A 243 5.76 -8.97 29.26
N PHE A 244 5.95 -7.78 28.67
CA PHE A 244 6.76 -6.74 29.29
C PHE A 244 5.87 -6.07 30.35
N GLN A 245 6.24 -6.28 31.62
CA GLN A 245 5.95 -5.35 32.72
C GLN A 245 6.81 -4.10 32.58
#